data_AF-A0A7L0KJ33-F1
#
_entry.id   AF-A0A7L0KJ33-F1
#
_cell.length_a   1.000
_cell.length_b   1.000
_cell.length_c   1.000
_cell.angle_alpha   90.00
_cell.angle_beta   90.00
_cell.angle_gamma   90.00
#
_symmetry.space_group_name_H-M   'P 1'
#
loop_
_entity.id
_entity.type
_entity.pdbx_description
1 polymer ?
#
loop_
_entity_poly.entity_id
_entity_poly.type
_entity_poly.pdbx_seq_one_letter_code
_entity_poly.pdbx_strand_id
1 'polypeptide(L)'
;SHHLAVHVTGTSLMARLLRSTIGALNTSSNTELETSNFACLPQPRGMTRQQYTDSCLPLAALVLLCLVQVYAYRLRRAIAAFYFPKREKSRVLYLYNKLLRQRRCFVRLQQKRIARRARRYPALGTSLLEWCCRRWPRLRRWVHRHCTVCGEPETPRDHVCPVPTCGATYCGPCW
;
A
#
# COMPACT_ATOMS: atom_id res chain seq x y z
N SER A 1 35.37 -7.26 -45.68
CA SER A 1 36.73 -6.71 -45.91
C SER A 1 36.78 -5.30 -45.34
N HIS A 2 37.37 -5.11 -44.16
CA HIS A 2 37.52 -3.80 -43.53
C HIS A 2 39.00 -3.41 -43.55
N HIS A 3 39.35 -2.35 -44.28
CA HIS A 3 40.70 -1.76 -44.27
C HIS A 3 40.77 -0.71 -43.17
N LEU A 4 41.68 -0.90 -42.21
CA LEU A 4 41.93 0.06 -41.14
C LEU A 4 43.28 0.74 -41.39
N ALA A 5 43.25 2.04 -41.69
CA ALA A 5 44.44 2.86 -41.90
C ALA A 5 44.71 3.70 -40.66
N VAL A 6 45.83 3.43 -39.97
CA VAL A 6 46.25 4.17 -38.78
C VAL A 6 47.10 5.37 -39.19
N HIS A 7 46.48 6.57 -39.21
CA HIS A 7 47.19 7.82 -39.45
C HIS A 7 47.72 8.40 -38.12
N VAL A 8 49.01 8.27 -37.88
CA VAL A 8 49.68 8.96 -36.76
C VAL A 8 49.94 10.41 -37.17
N THR A 9 49.39 11.39 -36.46
CA THR A 9 49.68 12.84 -36.64
C THR A 9 50.51 13.35 -35.45
N GLY A 10 51.53 14.17 -35.72
CA GLY A 10 52.48 14.67 -34.73
C GLY A 10 53.94 14.54 -35.13
N THR A 11 54.76 15.52 -34.73
CA THR A 11 56.20 15.64 -35.04
C THR A 11 57.11 15.17 -33.90
N SER A 12 56.55 14.61 -32.83
CA SER A 12 57.31 14.11 -31.69
C SER A 12 58.21 12.93 -32.08
N LEU A 13 59.30 12.74 -31.34
CA LEU A 13 60.30 11.71 -31.60
C LEU A 13 59.68 10.29 -31.55
N MET A 14 58.73 10.07 -30.64
CA MET A 14 57.95 8.82 -30.57
C MET A 14 57.05 8.61 -31.80
N ALA A 15 56.42 9.66 -32.33
CA ALA A 15 55.60 9.56 -33.55
C ALA A 15 56.45 9.27 -34.80
N ARG A 16 57.72 9.70 -34.82
CA ARG A 16 58.69 9.35 -35.86
C ARG A 16 59.12 7.89 -35.78
N LEU A 17 59.41 7.39 -34.58
CA LEU A 17 59.76 5.98 -34.37
C LEU A 17 58.60 5.06 -34.77
N LEU A 18 57.37 5.38 -34.36
CA LEU A 18 56.19 4.59 -34.72
C LEU A 18 55.91 4.59 -36.23
N ARG A 19 56.11 5.71 -36.94
CA ARG A 19 56.00 5.70 -38.42
C ARG A 19 57.09 4.87 -39.08
N SER A 20 58.32 4.92 -38.55
CA SER A 20 59.45 4.15 -39.09
C SER A 20 59.26 2.64 -38.90
N THR A 21 58.70 2.21 -37.77
CA THR A 21 58.44 0.79 -37.51
C THR A 21 57.23 0.29 -38.28
N ILE A 22 56.15 1.08 -38.37
CA ILE A 22 54.96 0.73 -39.16
C ILE A 22 55.30 0.65 -40.66
N GLY A 23 56.13 1.56 -41.18
CA GLY A 23 56.56 1.56 -42.58
C GLY A 23 57.43 0.36 -42.98
N ALA A 24 58.28 -0.13 -42.08
CA ALA A 24 59.13 -1.30 -42.31
C ALA A 24 58.38 -2.64 -42.19
N LEU A 25 57.27 -2.68 -41.45
CA LEU A 25 56.43 -3.86 -41.26
C LEU A 25 55.31 -3.98 -42.31
N ASN A 26 55.04 -2.91 -43.06
CA ASN A 26 53.99 -2.82 -44.08
C ASN A 26 54.26 -3.67 -45.33
N THR A 27 55.51 -4.11 -45.54
CA THR A 27 55.90 -4.99 -46.66
C THR A 27 55.92 -6.48 -46.29
N SER A 28 55.86 -6.85 -45.01
CA SER A 28 56.05 -8.24 -44.58
C SER A 28 54.97 -8.80 -43.65
N SER A 29 53.94 -8.02 -43.28
CA SER A 29 52.93 -8.53 -42.35
C SER A 29 51.53 -8.01 -42.65
N ASN A 30 50.74 -8.84 -43.33
CA ASN A 30 49.29 -8.79 -43.24
C ASN A 30 48.92 -9.32 -41.83
N THR A 31 49.25 -8.56 -40.78
CA THR A 31 48.90 -8.91 -39.40
C THR A 31 47.50 -8.39 -39.12
N GLU A 32 46.52 -9.27 -39.25
CA GLU A 32 45.19 -9.09 -38.67
C GLU A 32 45.35 -8.99 -37.14
N LEU A 33 45.46 -7.76 -36.64
CA LEU A 33 45.38 -7.44 -35.23
C LEU A 33 43.90 -7.49 -34.82
N GLU A 34 43.37 -8.69 -34.58
CA GLU A 34 42.10 -8.86 -33.89
C GLU A 34 42.27 -8.51 -32.40
N THR A 35 42.07 -7.24 -32.06
CA THR A 35 42.02 -6.78 -30.66
C THR A 35 40.64 -7.11 -30.07
N SER A 36 40.47 -8.38 -29.69
CA SER A 36 39.20 -8.86 -29.17
C SER A 36 39.07 -8.60 -27.66
N ASN A 37 38.02 -7.88 -27.25
CA ASN A 37 37.77 -7.51 -25.85
C ASN A 37 37.21 -8.68 -25.00
N PHE A 38 37.19 -9.91 -25.54
CA PHE A 38 36.65 -11.11 -24.86
C PHE A 38 37.37 -11.42 -23.54
N ALA A 39 38.64 -11.06 -23.40
CA ALA A 39 39.39 -11.23 -22.15
C ALA A 39 38.87 -10.35 -21.00
N CYS A 40 38.21 -9.23 -21.33
CA CYS A 40 37.64 -8.29 -20.36
C CYS A 40 36.17 -8.59 -20.04
N LEU A 41 35.54 -9.55 -20.72
CA LEU A 41 34.15 -9.89 -20.46
C LEU A 41 34.04 -10.74 -19.19
N PRO A 42 33.22 -10.32 -18.20
CA PRO A 42 32.93 -11.16 -17.05
C PRO A 42 32.25 -12.44 -17.53
N GLN A 43 32.93 -13.58 -17.38
CA GLN A 43 32.36 -14.87 -17.73
C GLN A 43 31.24 -15.22 -16.73
N PRO A 44 29.99 -15.34 -17.18
CA PRO A 44 28.89 -15.71 -16.30
C PRO A 44 29.07 -17.18 -15.88
N ARG A 45 29.54 -17.41 -14.65
CA ARG A 45 29.52 -18.73 -14.03
C ARG A 45 28.18 -18.95 -13.36
N GLY A 46 27.50 -20.04 -13.73
CA GLY A 46 26.30 -20.48 -13.02
C GLY A 46 26.64 -20.75 -11.56
N MET A 47 25.83 -20.21 -10.65
CA MET A 47 25.97 -20.47 -9.22
C MET A 47 25.73 -21.96 -8.95
N THR A 48 26.61 -22.57 -8.15
CA THR A 48 26.41 -23.95 -7.72
C THR A 48 25.23 -24.03 -6.75
N ARG A 49 24.58 -25.19 -6.67
CA ARG A 49 23.42 -25.41 -5.78
C ARG A 49 23.72 -25.06 -4.31
N GLN A 50 24.96 -25.29 -3.88
CA GLN A 50 25.46 -24.95 -2.53
C GLN A 50 25.47 -23.43 -2.29
N GLN A 51 25.98 -22.66 -3.25
CA GLN A 51 26.00 -21.19 -3.14
C GLN A 51 24.59 -20.58 -3.13
N TYR A 52 23.64 -21.21 -3.84
CA TYR A 52 22.24 -20.82 -3.77
C TYR A 52 21.64 -21.10 -2.39
N THR A 53 21.88 -22.29 -1.82
CA THR A 53 21.38 -22.62 -0.48
C THR A 53 21.97 -21.71 0.58
N ASP A 54 23.27 -21.42 0.53
CA ASP A 54 23.95 -20.57 1.51
C ASP A 54 23.44 -19.12 1.46
N SER A 55 23.02 -18.64 0.29
CA SER A 55 22.46 -17.29 0.13
C SER A 55 20.98 -17.23 0.51
N CYS A 56 20.19 -18.23 0.13
CA CYS A 56 18.74 -18.25 0.34
C CYS A 56 18.32 -18.62 1.77
N LEU A 57 19.07 -19.50 2.44
CA LEU A 57 18.78 -19.94 3.80
C LEU A 57 18.73 -18.78 4.83
N PRO A 58 19.72 -17.86 4.90
CA PRO A 58 19.65 -16.74 5.84
C PRO A 58 18.52 -15.77 5.50
N LEU A 59 18.22 -15.56 4.21
CA LEU A 59 17.09 -14.73 3.78
C LEU A 59 15.76 -15.33 4.24
N ALA A 60 15.57 -16.63 4.05
CA ALA A 60 14.37 -17.33 4.53
C ALA A 60 14.27 -17.30 6.06
N ALA A 61 15.39 -17.51 6.76
CA ALA A 61 15.44 -17.42 8.21
C ALA A 61 15.08 -16.02 8.73
N LEU A 62 15.56 -14.95 8.07
CA LEU A 62 15.18 -13.57 8.40
C LEU A 62 13.68 -13.35 8.25
N VAL A 63 13.08 -13.79 7.14
CA VAL A 63 11.63 -13.69 6.92
C VAL A 63 10.87 -14.44 8.02
N LEU A 64 11.30 -15.66 8.34
CA LEU A 64 10.69 -16.45 9.41
C LEU A 64 10.80 -15.76 10.77
N LEU A 65 11.98 -15.22 11.11
CA LEU A 65 12.20 -14.48 12.34
C LEU A 65 11.33 -13.22 12.42
N CYS A 66 11.15 -12.49 11.33
CA CYS A 66 10.24 -11.35 11.26
C CYS A 66 8.79 -11.77 11.57
N LEU A 67 8.32 -12.90 11.03
CA LEU A 67 7.00 -13.44 11.36
C LEU A 67 6.92 -13.82 12.84
N VAL A 68 7.90 -14.56 13.35
CA VAL A 68 7.97 -14.96 14.76
C VAL A 68 7.96 -13.75 15.69
N GLN A 69 8.64 -12.64 15.35
CA GLN A 69 8.62 -11.42 16.14
C GLN A 69 7.20 -10.85 16.28
N VAL A 70 6.41 -10.78 15.21
CA VAL A 70 5.02 -10.29 15.26
C VAL A 70 4.19 -11.14 16.22
N TYR A 71 4.32 -12.46 16.17
CA TYR A 71 3.62 -13.36 17.09
C TYR A 71 4.17 -13.27 18.51
N ALA A 72 5.48 -13.13 18.70
CA ALA A 72 6.10 -12.95 20.01
C ALA A 72 5.64 -11.65 20.68
N TYR A 73 5.46 -10.55 19.94
CA TYR A 73 4.89 -9.32 20.50
C TYR A 73 3.44 -9.50 20.95
N ARG A 74 2.63 -10.23 20.19
CA ARG A 74 1.26 -10.60 20.61
C ARG A 74 1.29 -11.48 21.87
N LEU A 75 2.18 -12.47 21.91
CA LEU A 75 2.32 -13.39 23.03
C LEU A 75 2.86 -12.69 24.29
N ARG A 76 3.82 -11.76 24.17
CA ARG A 76 4.32 -10.95 25.30
C ARG A 76 3.19 -10.22 26.01
N ARG A 77 2.22 -9.67 25.26
CA ARG A 77 1.03 -9.05 25.85
C ARG A 77 0.17 -10.08 26.60
N ALA A 78 -0.03 -11.26 26.04
CA ALA A 78 -0.78 -12.33 26.71
C ALA A 78 -0.10 -12.82 27.99
N ILE A 79 1.22 -13.04 27.94
CA ILE A 79 2.04 -13.41 29.11
C ILE A 79 1.96 -12.30 30.17
N ALA A 80 2.16 -11.03 29.80
CA ALA A 80 2.06 -9.92 30.73
C ALA A 80 0.65 -9.78 31.35
N ALA A 81 -0.41 -10.07 30.57
CA ALA A 81 -1.78 -10.09 31.07
C ALA A 81 -2.02 -11.22 32.08
N PHE A 82 -1.37 -12.38 31.88
CA PHE A 82 -1.43 -13.51 32.81
C PHE A 82 -0.74 -13.20 34.15
N TYR A 83 0.46 -12.62 34.11
CA TYR A 83 1.21 -12.29 35.34
C TYR A 83 0.69 -11.03 36.07
N PHE A 84 0.15 -10.04 35.35
CA PHE A 84 -0.34 -8.77 35.93
C PHE A 84 -1.81 -8.48 35.61
N PRO A 85 -2.76 -9.34 36.03
CA PRO A 85 -4.16 -9.24 35.64
C PRO A 85 -4.83 -7.94 36.14
N LYS A 86 -4.42 -7.44 37.31
CA LYS A 86 -4.94 -6.19 37.88
C LYS A 86 -4.65 -4.98 36.98
N ARG A 87 -3.44 -4.90 36.40
CA ARG A 87 -3.04 -3.79 35.52
C ARG A 87 -3.71 -3.88 34.14
N GLU A 88 -3.80 -5.08 33.56
CA GLU A 88 -4.46 -5.25 32.26
C GLU A 88 -5.97 -4.98 32.36
N LYS A 89 -6.65 -5.44 33.43
CA LYS A 89 -8.07 -5.14 33.65
C LYS A 89 -8.34 -3.64 33.70
N SER A 90 -7.51 -2.87 34.40
CA SER A 90 -7.65 -1.41 34.44
C SER A 90 -7.46 -0.76 33.06
N ARG A 91 -6.50 -1.23 32.26
CA ARG A 91 -6.29 -0.75 30.87
C ARG A 91 -7.49 -1.07 29.97
N VAL A 92 -8.01 -2.29 30.06
CA VAL A 92 -9.20 -2.72 29.29
C VAL A 92 -10.43 -1.92 29.69
N LEU A 93 -10.68 -1.72 30.99
CA LEU A 93 -11.78 -0.90 31.48
C LEU A 93 -11.64 0.55 31.04
N TYR A 94 -10.44 1.12 31.10
CA TYR A 94 -10.17 2.46 30.60
C TYR A 94 -10.47 2.57 29.10
N LEU A 95 -9.95 1.64 28.28
CA LEU A 95 -10.17 1.62 26.84
C LEU A 95 -11.66 1.46 26.50
N TYR A 96 -12.35 0.56 27.20
CA TYR A 96 -13.79 0.36 27.05
C TYR A 96 -14.56 1.65 27.35
N ASN A 97 -14.31 2.28 28.50
CA ASN A 97 -14.95 3.54 28.88
C ASN A 97 -14.63 4.67 27.90
N LYS A 98 -13.41 4.74 27.39
CA LYS A 98 -12.99 5.72 26.39
C LYS A 98 -13.76 5.52 25.08
N LEU A 99 -13.85 4.29 24.56
CA LEU A 99 -14.61 3.96 23.37
C LEU A 99 -16.11 4.24 23.55
N LEU A 100 -16.68 3.87 24.70
CA LEU A 100 -18.07 4.15 25.03
C LEU A 100 -18.35 5.66 25.08
N ARG A 101 -17.46 6.44 25.68
CA ARG A 101 -17.55 7.92 25.71
C ARG A 101 -17.44 8.53 24.32
N GLN A 102 -16.52 8.04 23.49
CA GLN A 102 -16.37 8.49 22.10
C GLN A 102 -17.64 8.22 21.29
N ARG A 103 -18.21 7.01 21.39
CA ARG A 103 -19.47 6.66 20.72
C ARG A 103 -20.63 7.54 21.17
N ARG A 104 -20.83 7.72 22.48
CA ARG A 104 -21.86 8.62 23.03
C ARG A 104 -21.69 10.06 22.56
N CYS A 105 -20.45 10.56 22.54
CA CYS A 105 -20.14 11.91 22.06
C CYS A 105 -20.48 12.05 20.57
N PHE A 106 -20.08 11.09 19.74
CA PHE A 106 -20.38 11.08 18.31
C PHE A 106 -21.89 11.11 18.06
N VAL A 107 -22.67 10.21 18.68
CA VAL A 107 -24.13 10.17 18.53
C VAL A 107 -24.77 11.50 18.95
N ARG A 108 -24.39 12.04 20.12
CA ARG A 108 -24.91 13.34 20.59
C ARG A 108 -24.60 14.50 19.64
N LEU A 109 -23.39 14.53 19.08
CA LEU A 109 -22.99 15.57 18.12
C LEU A 109 -23.78 15.44 16.81
N GLN A 110 -23.96 14.22 16.31
CA GLN A 110 -24.75 13.97 15.11
C GLN A 110 -26.23 14.31 15.31
N GLN A 111 -26.83 13.88 16.42
CA GLN A 111 -28.21 14.27 16.76
C GLN A 111 -28.39 15.79 16.82
N LYS A 112 -27.44 16.51 17.45
CA LYS A 112 -27.46 17.99 17.45
C LYS A 112 -27.33 18.58 16.05
N ARG A 113 -26.51 18.00 15.18
CA ARG A 113 -26.37 18.43 13.78
C ARG A 113 -27.66 18.21 13.00
N ILE A 114 -28.30 17.04 13.15
CA ILE A 114 -29.58 16.71 12.52
C ILE A 114 -30.68 17.66 13.03
N ALA A 115 -30.80 17.87 14.34
CA ALA A 115 -31.78 18.80 14.91
C ALA A 115 -31.55 20.26 14.48
N ARG A 116 -30.30 20.67 14.23
CA ARG A 116 -29.98 21.99 13.66
C ARG A 116 -30.34 22.08 12.18
N ARG A 117 -30.06 21.03 11.40
CA ARG A 117 -30.44 20.94 9.98
C ARG A 117 -31.96 20.93 9.81
N ALA A 118 -32.68 20.14 10.59
CA ALA A 118 -34.14 20.09 10.60
C ALA A 118 -34.77 21.45 10.94
N ARG A 119 -34.18 22.21 11.88
CA ARG A 119 -34.64 23.57 12.20
C ARG A 119 -34.37 24.60 11.11
N ARG A 120 -33.23 24.48 10.40
CA ARG A 120 -32.84 25.43 9.33
C ARG A 120 -33.54 25.15 8.00
N TYR A 121 -33.78 23.88 7.68
CA TYR A 121 -34.40 23.45 6.44
C TYR A 121 -35.47 22.39 6.75
N PRO A 122 -36.70 22.81 7.13
CA PRO A 122 -37.73 21.88 7.59
C PRO A 122 -38.10 20.79 6.58
N ALA A 123 -37.95 21.00 5.26
CA ALA A 123 -38.32 19.98 4.27
C ALA A 123 -37.85 20.26 2.82
N LEU A 124 -36.78 21.01 2.57
CA LEU A 124 -36.52 21.46 1.18
C LEU A 124 -35.84 20.42 0.28
N GLY A 125 -35.24 19.36 0.86
CA GLY A 125 -34.55 18.31 0.09
C GLY A 125 -35.24 16.94 0.05
N THR A 126 -36.11 16.65 1.02
CA THR A 126 -36.87 15.39 1.08
C THR A 126 -38.15 15.46 0.25
N SER A 127 -38.76 16.64 0.08
CA SER A 127 -40.02 16.78 -0.65
C SER A 127 -39.93 16.35 -2.11
N LEU A 128 -38.88 16.72 -2.84
CA LEU A 128 -38.70 16.34 -4.25
C LEU A 128 -38.40 14.84 -4.41
N LEU A 129 -37.56 14.29 -3.54
CA LEU A 129 -37.15 12.89 -3.63
C LEU A 129 -38.28 11.94 -3.17
N GLU A 130 -39.01 12.31 -2.12
CA GLU A 130 -40.22 11.60 -1.69
C GLU A 130 -41.36 11.73 -2.71
N TRP A 131 -41.51 12.89 -3.36
CA TRP A 131 -42.48 13.09 -4.42
C TRP A 131 -42.16 12.21 -5.64
N CYS A 132 -40.91 12.17 -6.08
CA CYS A 132 -40.45 11.27 -7.15
C CYS A 132 -40.63 9.79 -6.77
N CYS A 133 -40.31 9.42 -5.52
CA CYS A 133 -40.49 8.05 -5.02
C CYS A 133 -41.98 7.64 -4.87
N ARG A 134 -42.87 8.59 -4.55
CA ARG A 134 -44.33 8.37 -4.57
C ARG A 134 -44.85 8.17 -5.99
N ARG A 135 -44.29 8.92 -6.97
CA ARG A 135 -44.68 8.82 -8.38
C ARG A 135 -44.15 7.54 -9.05
N TRP A 136 -43.01 7.01 -8.60
CA TRP A 136 -42.35 5.84 -9.22
C TRP A 136 -41.95 4.78 -8.19
N PRO A 137 -42.81 3.76 -7.92
CA PRO A 137 -42.55 2.74 -6.91
C PRO A 137 -41.33 1.83 -7.21
N ARG A 138 -40.89 1.78 -8.48
CA ARG A 138 -39.68 1.03 -8.90
C ARG A 138 -38.38 1.70 -8.44
N LEU A 139 -38.33 3.03 -8.32
CA LEU A 139 -37.16 3.75 -7.80
C LEU A 139 -36.96 3.53 -6.29
N ARG A 140 -38.02 3.14 -5.57
CA ARG A 140 -37.96 2.85 -4.13
C ARG A 140 -37.02 1.70 -3.78
N ARG A 141 -36.74 0.77 -4.72
CA ARG A 141 -35.73 -0.30 -4.56
C ARG A 141 -34.30 0.18 -4.71
N TRP A 142 -34.07 1.33 -5.34
CA TRP A 142 -32.75 1.87 -5.64
C TRP A 142 -32.31 2.93 -4.64
N VAL A 143 -33.24 3.48 -3.85
CA VAL A 143 -32.93 4.37 -2.73
C VAL A 143 -32.58 3.50 -1.53
N HIS A 144 -31.31 3.12 -1.42
CA HIS A 144 -30.80 2.49 -0.20
C HIS A 144 -31.04 3.44 0.97
N ARG A 145 -31.79 2.99 1.97
CA ARG A 145 -31.96 3.75 3.20
C ARG A 145 -30.65 3.65 3.98
N HIS A 146 -30.23 4.76 4.54
CA HIS A 146 -29.03 4.85 5.38
C HIS A 146 -29.48 5.30 6.76
N CYS A 147 -28.77 4.89 7.79
CA CYS A 147 -29.03 5.39 9.13
C CYS A 147 -28.87 6.92 9.15
N THR A 148 -29.89 7.63 9.63
CA THR A 148 -29.89 9.10 9.68
C THR A 148 -28.77 9.70 10.54
N VAL A 149 -28.20 8.92 11.47
CA VAL A 149 -27.18 9.35 12.44
C VAL A 149 -25.75 9.02 11.99
N CYS A 150 -25.49 7.77 11.58
CA CYS A 150 -24.14 7.32 11.19
C CYS A 150 -23.91 7.23 9.68
N GLY A 151 -24.97 7.24 8.86
CA GLY A 151 -24.87 7.07 7.40
C GLY A 151 -24.51 5.65 6.96
N GLU A 152 -24.60 4.67 7.86
CA GLU A 152 -24.30 3.28 7.57
C GLU A 152 -25.48 2.64 6.80
N PRO A 153 -25.20 1.76 5.82
CA PRO A 153 -26.24 1.16 4.99
C PRO A 153 -27.18 0.28 5.81
N GLU A 154 -28.44 0.21 5.38
CA GLU A 154 -29.50 -0.48 6.11
C GLU A 154 -29.15 -1.95 6.41
N THR A 155 -29.25 -2.33 7.68
CA THR A 155 -29.14 -3.73 8.12
C THR A 155 -30.54 -4.26 8.48
N PRO A 156 -30.79 -5.58 8.40
CA PRO A 156 -32.12 -6.15 8.70
C PRO A 156 -32.59 -5.96 10.16
N ARG A 157 -31.76 -5.35 11.03
CA ARG A 157 -32.07 -5.02 12.43
C ARG A 157 -32.30 -3.53 12.67
N ASP A 158 -32.56 -2.76 11.63
CA ASP A 158 -32.73 -1.31 11.75
C ASP A 158 -34.12 -0.94 12.28
N HIS A 159 -34.14 0.09 13.14
CA HIS A 159 -35.36 0.60 13.75
C HIS A 159 -35.89 1.77 12.94
N VAL A 160 -37.15 1.67 12.52
CA VAL A 160 -37.87 2.79 11.89
C VAL A 160 -38.56 3.59 13.00
N CYS A 161 -38.53 4.91 12.90
CA CYS A 161 -39.28 5.77 13.81
C CYS A 161 -40.77 5.38 13.80
N PRO A 162 -41.41 5.18 14.97
CA PRO A 162 -42.83 4.80 15.06
C PRO A 162 -43.78 5.92 14.61
N VAL A 163 -43.27 7.15 14.43
CA VAL A 163 -44.07 8.27 13.95
C VAL A 163 -44.26 8.15 12.44
N PRO A 164 -45.51 8.02 11.94
CA PRO A 164 -45.80 7.70 10.54
C PRO A 164 -45.36 8.79 9.55
N THR A 165 -45.14 10.02 10.01
CA THR A 165 -44.70 11.16 9.19
C THR A 165 -43.19 11.34 9.12
N CYS A 166 -42.41 10.68 9.99
CA CYS A 166 -40.98 10.93 10.11
C CYS A 166 -40.13 10.06 9.17
N GLY A 167 -40.52 8.80 8.95
CA GLY A 167 -39.85 7.88 8.02
C GLY A 167 -38.36 7.60 8.29
N ALA A 168 -37.80 8.13 9.37
CA ALA A 168 -36.38 8.05 9.70
C ALA A 168 -35.97 6.63 10.11
N THR A 169 -34.84 6.17 9.58
CA THR A 169 -34.23 4.88 9.91
C THR A 169 -33.00 5.06 10.80
N TYR A 170 -32.87 4.18 11.78
CA TYR A 170 -31.79 4.17 12.75
C TYR A 170 -31.14 2.79 12.82
N CYS A 171 -29.82 2.79 12.88
CA CYS A 171 -29.04 1.60 13.16
C CYS A 171 -29.28 1.14 14.61
N GLY A 172 -29.20 -0.15 14.90
CA GLY A 172 -29.32 -0.68 16.28
C GLY A 172 -28.48 0.05 17.34
N PRO A 173 -27.19 0.36 17.11
CA PRO A 173 -26.40 1.14 18.07
C PRO A 173 -26.69 2.67 18.09
N CYS A 174 -27.51 3.17 17.16
CA CYS A 174 -27.87 4.59 17.01
C CYS A 174 -29.24 4.93 17.60
N TRP A 175 -30.11 3.93 17.75
CA TRP A 175 -31.43 4.03 18.40
C TRP A 175 -31.27 4.21 19.91
#